data_AF-A0A6F9DQC9-F1
#
_entry.id   AF-A0A6F9DQC9-F1
#
_cell.length_a   1.000
_cell.length_b   1.000
_cell.length_c   1.000
_cell.angle_alpha   90.00
_cell.angle_beta   90.00
_cell.angle_gamma   90.00
#
_symmetry.space_group_name_H-M   'P 1'
#
loop_
_entity.id
_entity.type
_entity.pdbx_description
1 polymer ?
#
loop_
_entity_poly.entity_id
_entity_poly.type
_entity_poly.pdbx_seq_one_letter_code
_entity_poly.pdbx_strand_id
1 'polypeptide(L)'
;MEITKLLLAANSDYSSMWNYRKNAFLHLKTLKNEDEMKSMFDNELQFIESCLRNNPKSYGCWHHRCFVMLHMMKPNWERELQLCDLFLQFDERNFHCWDYRRFVTNHSNVPHEKEIEVTNKIIASNFSNYSSWHYRSKLLPQVYPDPTDSKRIEEKKLLEELELVQNAFFTDPNDQSAWFYHRWLLGRGDKEQYIVSLIVNRSPPSVFCCLRKPVKMFNGTLSVDDTTQTVDWTSSMSERYSHLWFCKLEDGFKKGQQHTVSCEVESSKLSCCLEENCQKATVCLPINREMFQDHTSQAKLSVLEDELNSCNELNDLEPGNKWVMLTLVLLMRAVSPKQHSEKISTMLDALTEIDSQRKRYYLDLRSKYAIEDCIVETNLNENRLNISGMKLTQICHLELVPTLTHLNISHNCLQNLTVPFANLFCLEVLEANDNKITNISGLKDVPNLKSINLDSNDISDVKQFEYLKTCRCLEKLSIRSNPVCESEKQFPTTFLLHFQ
;
A
#
# COMPACT_ATOMS: atom_id res chain seq x y z
N MET A 1 -9.38 43.05 18.26
CA MET A 1 -10.18 42.49 17.17
C MET A 1 -10.10 43.33 15.89
N GLU A 2 -10.24 44.66 15.94
CA GLU A 2 -10.15 45.50 14.72
C GLU A 2 -8.77 45.47 14.03
N ILE A 3 -7.68 45.51 14.79
CA ILE A 3 -6.32 45.47 14.21
C ILE A 3 -6.09 44.18 13.40
N THR A 4 -6.43 43.02 13.97
CA THR A 4 -6.25 41.74 13.27
C THR A 4 -7.19 41.62 12.07
N LYS A 5 -8.37 42.25 12.09
CA LYS A 5 -9.31 42.29 10.96
C LYS A 5 -8.69 43.01 9.76
N LEU A 6 -8.09 44.18 9.97
CA LEU A 6 -7.43 44.95 8.90
C LEU A 6 -6.28 44.18 8.27
N LEU A 7 -5.43 43.56 9.11
CA LEU A 7 -4.28 42.78 8.63
C LEU A 7 -4.73 41.56 7.81
N LEU A 8 -5.73 40.82 8.31
CA LEU A 8 -6.23 39.61 7.64
C LEU A 8 -7.08 39.89 6.40
N ALA A 9 -7.75 41.06 6.33
CA ALA A 9 -8.43 41.50 5.12
C ALA A 9 -7.45 41.76 3.97
N ALA A 10 -6.25 42.27 4.29
CA ALA A 10 -5.19 42.50 3.33
C ALA A 10 -4.42 41.21 2.99
N ASN A 11 -4.15 40.37 3.99
CA ASN A 11 -3.49 39.09 3.82
C ASN A 11 -4.02 38.05 4.82
N SER A 12 -4.85 37.14 4.32
CA SER A 12 -5.48 36.09 5.12
C SER A 12 -4.53 34.98 5.57
N ASP A 13 -3.30 34.91 5.06
CA ASP A 13 -2.34 33.84 5.40
C ASP A 13 -1.45 34.17 6.60
N TYR A 14 -1.67 35.31 7.27
CA TYR A 14 -1.06 35.58 8.57
C TYR A 14 -1.69 34.74 9.69
N SER A 15 -1.27 33.47 9.78
CA SER A 15 -1.76 32.46 10.72
C SER A 15 -1.75 32.92 12.19
N SER A 16 -0.71 33.64 12.62
CA SER A 16 -0.63 34.19 13.98
C SER A 16 -1.80 35.13 14.30
N MET A 17 -2.27 35.91 13.32
CA MET A 17 -3.40 36.82 13.53
C MET A 17 -4.71 36.05 13.75
N TRP A 18 -4.91 34.91 13.07
CA TRP A 18 -6.04 34.02 13.35
C TRP A 18 -5.97 33.45 14.77
N ASN A 19 -4.78 33.08 15.26
CA ASN A 19 -4.60 32.60 16.63
C ASN A 19 -4.96 33.68 17.67
N TYR A 20 -4.53 34.93 17.45
CA TYR A 20 -4.93 36.05 18.32
C TYR A 20 -6.45 36.27 18.31
N ARG A 21 -7.11 36.16 17.15
CA ARG A 21 -8.58 36.24 17.05
C ARG A 21 -9.26 35.11 17.80
N LYS A 22 -8.80 33.86 17.62
CA LYS A 22 -9.30 32.69 18.34
C LYS A 22 -9.24 32.89 19.85
N ASN A 23 -8.09 33.30 20.38
CA ASN A 23 -7.91 33.57 21.81
C ASN A 23 -8.85 34.68 22.31
N ALA A 24 -9.04 35.73 21.53
CA ALA A 24 -9.97 36.80 21.86
C ALA A 24 -11.43 36.30 21.92
N PHE A 25 -11.87 35.48 20.95
CA PHE A 25 -13.22 34.88 20.97
C PHE A 25 -13.45 33.96 22.18
N LEU A 26 -12.44 33.14 22.54
CA LEU A 26 -12.51 32.28 23.72
C LEU A 26 -12.63 33.09 25.01
N HIS A 27 -11.88 34.18 25.13
CA HIS A 27 -11.99 35.08 26.28
C HIS A 27 -13.32 35.83 26.31
N LEU A 28 -13.80 36.34 25.17
CA LEU A 28 -15.08 37.05 25.09
C LEU A 28 -16.26 36.16 25.48
N LYS A 29 -16.19 34.87 25.21
CA LYS A 29 -17.21 33.89 25.63
C LYS A 29 -17.38 33.81 27.15
N THR A 30 -16.37 34.19 27.94
CA THR A 30 -16.47 34.24 29.41
C THR A 30 -17.05 35.55 29.94
N LEU A 31 -17.19 36.57 29.07
CA LEU A 31 -17.58 37.93 29.46
C LEU A 31 -18.94 38.35 28.90
N LYS A 32 -19.34 37.76 27.77
CA LYS A 32 -20.50 38.16 26.96
C LYS A 32 -21.64 37.17 27.10
N ASN A 33 -22.87 37.65 26.95
CA ASN A 33 -24.04 36.77 26.93
C ASN A 33 -24.18 36.04 25.58
N GLU A 34 -25.10 35.08 25.52
CA GLU A 34 -25.27 34.22 24.35
C GLU A 34 -25.68 34.98 23.08
N ASP A 35 -26.57 35.98 23.19
CA ASP A 35 -27.04 36.77 22.06
C ASP A 35 -25.95 37.68 21.50
N GLU A 36 -25.16 38.31 22.37
CA GLU A 36 -23.97 39.08 21.98
C GLU A 36 -22.96 38.18 21.26
N MET A 37 -22.65 37.00 21.83
CA MET A 37 -21.70 36.06 21.22
C MET A 37 -22.18 35.53 19.87
N LYS A 38 -23.48 35.25 19.74
CA LYS A 38 -24.08 34.84 18.46
C LYS A 38 -23.86 35.90 17.38
N SER A 39 -24.20 37.15 17.66
CA SER A 39 -23.99 38.27 16.74
C SER A 39 -22.51 38.43 16.36
N MET A 40 -21.60 38.28 17.31
CA MET A 40 -20.16 38.35 17.04
C MET A 40 -19.67 37.22 16.13
N PHE A 41 -20.13 35.99 16.32
CA PHE A 41 -19.78 34.87 15.44
C PHE A 41 -20.39 35.02 14.05
N ASP A 42 -21.63 35.50 13.92
CA ASP A 42 -22.27 35.76 12.63
C ASP A 42 -21.47 36.80 11.81
N ASN A 43 -21.03 37.88 12.46
CA ASN A 43 -20.16 38.89 11.86
C ASN A 43 -18.77 38.32 11.49
N GLU A 44 -18.24 37.40 12.31
CA GLU A 44 -16.97 36.73 12.02
C GLU A 44 -17.07 35.83 10.79
N LEU A 45 -18.17 35.09 10.64
CA LEU A 45 -18.41 34.27 9.44
C LEU A 45 -18.47 35.13 8.17
N GLN A 46 -19.08 36.32 8.22
CA GLN A 46 -19.10 37.26 7.10
C GLN A 46 -17.70 37.79 6.78
N PHE A 47 -16.91 38.11 7.80
CA PHE A 47 -15.53 38.55 7.63
C PHE A 47 -14.66 37.46 6.98
N ILE A 48 -14.73 36.23 7.48
CA ILE A 48 -14.00 35.09 6.91
C ILE A 48 -14.43 34.85 5.47
N GLU A 49 -15.73 34.94 5.17
CA GLU A 49 -16.25 34.80 3.80
C GLU A 49 -15.65 35.85 2.85
N SER A 50 -15.54 37.12 3.30
CA SER A 50 -14.85 38.16 2.54
C SER A 50 -13.37 37.84 2.29
N CYS A 51 -12.66 37.36 3.32
CA CYS A 51 -11.27 36.92 3.16
C CYS A 51 -11.13 35.74 2.18
N LEU A 52 -12.05 34.78 2.22
CA LEU A 52 -12.07 33.64 1.30
C LEU A 52 -12.38 34.04 -0.14
N ARG A 53 -13.22 35.06 -0.37
CA ARG A 53 -13.43 35.61 -1.72
C ARG A 53 -12.15 36.19 -2.32
N ASN A 54 -11.29 36.79 -1.50
CA ASN A 54 -9.99 37.31 -1.93
C ASN A 54 -8.94 36.21 -2.09
N ASN A 55 -8.91 35.24 -1.18
CA ASN A 55 -7.98 34.12 -1.19
C ASN A 55 -8.70 32.81 -0.80
N PRO A 56 -9.28 32.10 -1.78
CA PRO A 56 -10.09 30.91 -1.54
C PRO A 56 -9.27 29.69 -1.10
N LYS A 57 -7.93 29.80 -1.10
CA LYS A 57 -6.99 28.74 -0.75
C LYS A 57 -6.26 29.01 0.58
N SER A 58 -6.73 30.00 1.35
CA SER A 58 -6.13 30.31 2.65
C SER A 58 -6.47 29.24 3.69
N TYR A 59 -5.44 28.50 4.13
CA TYR A 59 -5.55 27.53 5.23
C TYR A 59 -6.05 28.19 6.52
N GLY A 60 -5.55 29.39 6.83
CA GLY A 60 -5.92 30.13 8.03
C GLY A 60 -7.41 30.45 8.08
N CYS A 61 -7.97 30.92 6.96
CA CYS A 61 -9.40 31.21 6.84
C CYS A 61 -10.26 29.97 7.05
N TRP A 62 -10.02 28.89 6.31
CA TRP A 62 -10.83 27.67 6.40
C TRP A 62 -10.75 27.06 7.80
N HIS A 63 -9.56 26.99 8.39
CA HIS A 63 -9.38 26.47 9.74
C HIS A 63 -10.09 27.33 10.80
N HIS A 64 -9.97 28.65 10.71
CA HIS A 64 -10.66 29.56 11.62
C HIS A 64 -12.18 29.51 11.45
N ARG A 65 -12.67 29.27 10.23
CA ARG A 65 -14.10 29.03 9.98
C ARG A 65 -14.61 27.79 10.69
N CYS A 66 -13.87 26.68 10.64
CA CYS A 66 -14.18 25.47 11.42
C CYS A 66 -14.23 25.78 12.92
N PHE A 67 -13.26 26.53 13.44
CA PHE A 67 -13.25 26.96 14.84
C PHE A 67 -14.53 27.72 15.20
N VAL A 68 -14.92 28.73 14.40
CA VAL A 68 -16.15 29.50 14.64
C VAL A 68 -17.36 28.58 14.66
N MET A 69 -17.53 27.73 13.66
CA MET A 69 -18.66 26.81 13.56
C MET A 69 -18.78 25.85 14.75
N LEU A 70 -17.65 25.33 15.26
CA LEU A 70 -17.64 24.44 16.43
C LEU A 70 -17.97 25.16 17.76
N HIS A 71 -17.80 26.49 17.82
CA HIS A 71 -18.00 27.26 19.06
C HIS A 71 -19.34 27.99 19.11
N MET A 72 -20.06 28.07 17.99
CA MET A 72 -21.43 28.55 17.91
C MET A 72 -22.38 27.55 18.58
N MET A 73 -23.38 28.06 19.31
CA MET A 73 -24.39 27.21 19.95
C MET A 73 -25.39 26.59 18.96
N LYS A 74 -25.76 27.37 17.93
CA LYS A 74 -26.73 26.96 16.90
C LYS A 74 -26.16 27.28 15.51
N PRO A 75 -25.14 26.55 15.06
CA PRO A 75 -24.57 26.72 13.72
C PRO A 75 -25.59 26.47 12.62
N ASN A 76 -25.59 27.29 11.57
CA ASN A 76 -26.42 27.08 10.38
C ASN A 76 -25.63 26.27 9.34
N TRP A 77 -25.66 24.94 9.47
CA TRP A 77 -24.94 24.04 8.56
C TRP A 77 -25.46 24.07 7.12
N GLU A 78 -26.75 24.35 6.91
CA GLU A 78 -27.33 24.43 5.57
C GLU A 78 -26.76 25.61 4.78
N ARG A 79 -26.59 26.78 5.43
CA ARG A 79 -25.88 27.92 4.83
C ARG A 79 -24.45 27.55 4.45
N GLU A 80 -23.74 26.79 5.28
CA GLU A 80 -22.36 26.42 5.00
C GLU A 80 -22.24 25.42 3.84
N LEU A 81 -23.23 24.55 3.62
CA LEU A 81 -23.30 23.72 2.42
C LEU A 81 -23.55 24.57 1.17
N GLN A 82 -24.46 25.55 1.24
CA GLN A 82 -24.68 26.50 0.13
C GLN A 82 -23.42 27.33 -0.18
N LEU A 83 -22.66 27.69 0.86
CA LEU A 83 -21.36 28.34 0.69
C LEU A 83 -20.39 27.41 -0.04
N CYS A 84 -20.32 26.13 0.34
CA CYS A 84 -19.49 25.16 -0.36
C CYS A 84 -19.90 25.03 -1.83
N ASP A 85 -21.21 24.95 -2.13
CA ASP A 85 -21.72 24.91 -3.50
C ASP A 85 -21.23 26.13 -4.29
N LEU A 86 -21.32 27.32 -3.70
CA LEU A 86 -20.85 28.56 -4.33
C LEU A 86 -19.35 28.51 -4.65
N PHE A 87 -18.50 28.15 -3.68
CA PHE A 87 -17.04 28.11 -3.88
C PHE A 87 -16.62 27.02 -4.87
N LEU A 88 -17.32 25.88 -4.90
CA LEU A 88 -17.08 24.81 -5.86
C LEU A 88 -17.60 25.12 -7.27
N GLN A 89 -18.61 25.99 -7.42
CA GLN A 89 -18.97 26.53 -8.74
C GLN A 89 -17.87 27.40 -9.33
N PHE A 90 -17.10 28.12 -8.51
CA PHE A 90 -15.98 28.96 -8.97
C PHE A 90 -14.70 28.17 -9.20
N ASP A 91 -14.33 27.28 -8.29
CA ASP A 91 -13.18 26.39 -8.40
C ASP A 91 -13.58 25.01 -7.89
N GLU A 92 -14.08 24.19 -8.81
CA GLU A 92 -14.55 22.83 -8.55
C GLU A 92 -13.43 21.89 -8.03
N ARG A 93 -12.17 22.31 -8.17
CA ARG A 93 -10.98 21.57 -7.73
C ARG A 93 -10.40 22.12 -6.43
N ASN A 94 -11.05 23.10 -5.79
CA ASN A 94 -10.62 23.67 -4.53
C ASN A 94 -10.74 22.63 -3.40
N PHE A 95 -9.64 21.91 -3.14
CA PHE A 95 -9.61 20.87 -2.12
C PHE A 95 -9.89 21.40 -0.71
N HIS A 96 -9.58 22.67 -0.40
CA HIS A 96 -9.93 23.26 0.89
C HIS A 96 -11.44 23.35 1.08
N CYS A 97 -12.16 23.73 0.02
CA CYS A 97 -13.61 23.77 0.06
C CYS A 97 -14.21 22.37 0.15
N TRP A 98 -13.63 21.38 -0.54
CA TRP A 98 -14.04 19.98 -0.38
C TRP A 98 -13.78 19.45 1.03
N ASP A 99 -12.65 19.80 1.64
CA ASP A 99 -12.32 19.43 3.02
C ASP A 99 -13.29 20.09 4.01
N TYR A 100 -13.60 21.36 3.79
CA TYR A 100 -14.57 22.09 4.59
C TYR A 100 -15.98 21.52 4.43
N ARG A 101 -16.39 21.15 3.22
CA ARG A 101 -17.67 20.48 2.96
C ARG A 101 -17.78 19.18 3.75
N ARG A 102 -16.73 18.35 3.75
CA ARG A 102 -16.68 17.12 4.59
C ARG A 102 -16.79 17.43 6.07
N PHE A 103 -16.12 18.48 6.54
CA PHE A 103 -16.28 18.95 7.92
C PHE A 103 -17.74 19.35 8.21
N VAL A 104 -18.38 20.13 7.34
CA VAL A 104 -19.79 20.55 7.49
C VAL A 104 -20.71 19.34 7.51
N THR A 105 -20.59 18.43 6.55
CA THR A 105 -21.41 17.21 6.46
C THR A 105 -21.30 16.39 7.75
N ASN A 106 -20.09 16.14 8.25
CA ASN A 106 -19.85 15.35 9.47
C ASN A 106 -20.42 15.96 10.75
N HIS A 107 -20.66 17.28 10.79
CA HIS A 107 -21.22 17.98 11.96
C HIS A 107 -22.69 18.37 11.78
N SER A 108 -23.22 18.17 10.58
CA SER A 108 -24.62 18.40 10.24
C SER A 108 -25.43 17.11 10.34
N ASN A 109 -26.75 17.22 10.30
CA ASN A 109 -27.64 16.06 10.17
C ASN A 109 -27.92 15.70 8.70
N VAL A 110 -27.08 16.16 7.76
CA VAL A 110 -27.26 15.86 6.34
C VAL A 110 -26.84 14.41 6.07
N PRO A 111 -27.75 13.54 5.60
CA PRO A 111 -27.40 12.17 5.27
C PRO A 111 -26.36 12.12 4.16
N HIS A 112 -25.39 11.20 4.26
CA HIS A 112 -24.32 11.04 3.27
C HIS A 112 -24.85 10.70 1.87
N GLU A 113 -26.05 10.10 1.78
CA GLU A 113 -26.76 9.82 0.53
C GLU A 113 -27.02 11.11 -0.28
N LYS A 114 -27.36 12.21 0.39
CA LYS A 114 -27.56 13.51 -0.29
C LYS A 114 -26.25 14.06 -0.86
N GLU A 115 -25.13 13.79 -0.21
CA GLU A 115 -23.82 14.20 -0.71
C GLU A 115 -23.37 13.32 -1.89
N ILE A 116 -23.77 12.04 -1.92
CA ILE A 116 -23.61 11.20 -3.12
C ILE A 116 -24.39 11.80 -4.29
N GLU A 117 -25.63 12.28 -4.09
CA GLU A 117 -26.39 12.97 -5.14
C GLU A 117 -25.71 14.25 -5.65
N VAL A 118 -25.03 15.00 -4.77
CA VAL A 118 -24.23 16.15 -5.17
C VAL A 118 -23.08 15.72 -6.08
N THR A 119 -22.37 14.64 -5.74
CA THR A 119 -21.32 14.11 -6.62
C THR A 119 -21.88 13.66 -7.98
N ASN A 120 -23.08 13.06 -8.03
CA ASN A 120 -23.74 12.69 -9.29
C ASN A 120 -23.96 13.92 -10.18
N LYS A 121 -24.46 15.02 -9.61
CA LYS A 121 -24.72 16.26 -10.35
C LYS A 121 -23.43 16.84 -10.92
N ILE A 122 -22.36 16.88 -10.13
CA ILE A 122 -21.08 17.44 -10.57
C ILE A 122 -20.46 16.55 -11.65
N ILE A 123 -20.43 15.23 -11.45
CA ILE A 123 -19.90 14.28 -12.45
C ILE A 123 -20.70 14.35 -13.76
N ALA A 124 -22.03 14.42 -13.70
CA ALA A 124 -22.87 14.56 -14.89
C ALA A 124 -22.60 15.87 -15.66
N SER A 125 -22.24 16.95 -14.95
CA SER A 125 -21.85 18.21 -15.59
C SER A 125 -20.40 18.24 -16.07
N ASN A 126 -19.51 17.51 -15.39
CA ASN A 126 -18.08 17.47 -15.63
C ASN A 126 -17.46 16.19 -15.06
N PHE A 127 -17.40 15.15 -15.89
CA PHE A 127 -16.83 13.85 -15.51
C PHE A 127 -15.32 13.92 -15.25
N SER A 128 -14.62 14.98 -15.70
CA SER A 128 -13.20 15.22 -15.43
C SER A 128 -12.89 15.69 -14.01
N ASN A 129 -13.91 15.86 -13.16
CA ASN A 129 -13.75 16.38 -11.81
C ASN A 129 -13.21 15.30 -10.85
N TYR A 130 -11.89 15.19 -10.74
CA TYR A 130 -11.22 14.27 -9.81
C TYR A 130 -11.71 14.41 -8.35
N SER A 131 -11.96 15.63 -7.89
CA SER A 131 -12.38 15.88 -6.51
C SER A 131 -13.73 15.24 -6.18
N SER A 132 -14.64 15.22 -7.15
CA SER A 132 -15.97 14.60 -7.01
C SER A 132 -15.86 13.08 -6.93
N TRP A 133 -15.09 12.46 -7.82
CA TRP A 133 -14.77 11.03 -7.76
C TRP A 133 -14.09 10.64 -6.45
N HIS A 134 -13.11 11.44 -6.01
CA HIS A 134 -12.42 11.21 -4.75
C HIS A 134 -13.37 11.32 -3.55
N TYR A 135 -14.22 12.35 -3.52
CA TYR A 135 -15.17 12.52 -2.43
C TYR A 135 -16.17 11.36 -2.38
N ARG A 136 -16.67 10.96 -3.55
CA ARG A 136 -17.53 9.80 -3.72
C ARG A 136 -16.87 8.52 -3.18
N SER A 137 -15.58 8.33 -3.45
CA SER A 137 -14.78 7.21 -2.92
C SER A 137 -14.70 7.17 -1.39
N LYS A 138 -14.92 8.31 -0.70
CA LYS A 138 -14.95 8.40 0.77
C LYS A 138 -16.35 8.23 1.33
N LEU A 139 -17.39 8.62 0.59
CA LEU A 139 -18.78 8.50 1.02
C LEU A 139 -19.31 7.06 0.86
N LEU A 140 -18.99 6.39 -0.25
CA LEU A 140 -19.60 5.10 -0.58
C LEU A 140 -19.40 4.02 0.50
N PRO A 141 -18.21 3.80 1.09
CA PRO A 141 -18.07 2.83 2.17
C PRO A 141 -18.86 3.18 3.45
N GLN A 142 -19.20 4.45 3.65
CA GLN A 142 -20.00 4.89 4.81
C GLN A 142 -21.50 4.68 4.61
N VAL A 143 -21.96 4.70 3.34
CA VAL A 143 -23.38 4.55 2.98
C VAL A 143 -23.71 3.09 2.64
N TYR A 144 -22.80 2.42 1.94
CA TYR A 144 -22.98 1.06 1.44
C TYR A 144 -21.80 0.18 1.87
N PRO A 145 -21.55 0.02 3.19
CA PRO A 145 -20.41 -0.75 3.68
C PRO A 145 -20.51 -2.22 3.25
N ASP A 146 -19.39 -2.81 2.84
CA ASP A 146 -19.33 -4.26 2.66
C ASP A 146 -19.53 -4.99 4.01
N PRO A 147 -20.33 -6.07 4.07
CA PRO A 147 -20.59 -6.79 5.32
C PRO A 147 -19.33 -7.39 5.99
N THR A 148 -18.28 -7.66 5.21
CA THR A 148 -17.05 -8.30 5.67
C THR A 148 -15.91 -7.30 5.86
N ASP A 149 -15.93 -6.16 5.17
CA ASP A 149 -14.92 -5.09 5.29
C ASP A 149 -15.57 -3.71 5.14
N SER A 150 -15.85 -3.05 6.27
CA SER A 150 -16.51 -1.74 6.28
C SER A 150 -15.74 -0.61 5.58
N LYS A 151 -14.48 -0.85 5.15
CA LYS A 151 -13.72 0.10 4.33
C LYS A 151 -14.02 -0.04 2.84
N ARG A 152 -14.77 -1.08 2.44
CA ARG A 152 -15.19 -1.37 1.08
C ARG A 152 -16.67 -1.08 0.88
N ILE A 153 -17.07 -1.13 -0.38
CA ILE A 153 -18.45 -0.99 -0.80
C ILE A 153 -19.04 -2.38 -1.02
N GLU A 154 -20.28 -2.59 -0.62
CA GLU A 154 -21.03 -3.81 -0.96
C GLU A 154 -21.02 -4.10 -2.48
N GLU A 155 -21.03 -5.38 -2.84
CA GLU A 155 -20.85 -5.82 -4.23
C GLU A 155 -21.89 -5.23 -5.19
N LYS A 156 -23.17 -5.19 -4.80
CA LYS A 156 -24.23 -4.63 -5.65
C LYS A 156 -23.89 -3.20 -6.06
N LYS A 157 -23.50 -2.38 -5.08
CA LYS A 157 -23.17 -0.98 -5.33
C LYS A 157 -21.87 -0.84 -6.11
N LEU A 158 -20.88 -1.70 -5.86
CA LEU A 158 -19.65 -1.76 -6.67
C LEU A 158 -19.95 -1.95 -8.17
N LEU A 159 -20.88 -2.84 -8.54
CA LEU A 159 -21.24 -3.07 -9.95
C LEU A 159 -21.91 -1.85 -10.58
N GLU A 160 -22.78 -1.15 -9.86
CA GLU A 160 -23.38 0.12 -10.33
C GLU A 160 -22.32 1.21 -10.56
N GLU A 161 -21.31 1.28 -9.69
CA GLU A 161 -20.22 2.26 -9.83
C GLU A 161 -19.28 1.94 -11.00
N LEU A 162 -19.07 0.66 -11.30
CA LEU A 162 -18.31 0.21 -12.47
C LEU A 162 -18.98 0.68 -13.76
N GLU A 163 -20.29 0.48 -13.90
CA GLU A 163 -21.06 0.98 -15.05
C GLU A 163 -21.03 2.52 -15.14
N LEU A 164 -21.17 3.22 -14.01
CA LEU A 164 -21.09 4.68 -13.98
C LEU A 164 -19.74 5.21 -14.49
N VAL A 165 -18.64 4.64 -14.00
CA VAL A 165 -17.31 5.10 -14.39
C VAL A 165 -16.97 4.69 -15.82
N GLN A 166 -17.49 3.55 -16.29
CA GLN A 166 -17.37 3.12 -17.68
C GLN A 166 -17.94 4.18 -18.62
N ASN A 167 -19.17 4.62 -18.41
CA ASN A 167 -19.78 5.68 -19.22
C ASN A 167 -18.93 6.96 -19.27
N ALA A 168 -18.29 7.32 -18.15
CA ALA A 168 -17.42 8.49 -18.08
C ALA A 168 -16.17 8.37 -18.97
N PHE A 169 -15.40 7.29 -18.82
CA PHE A 169 -14.16 7.13 -19.59
C PHE A 169 -14.38 6.71 -21.05
N PHE A 170 -15.55 6.20 -21.42
CA PHE A 170 -15.93 6.03 -22.83
C PHE A 170 -16.31 7.34 -23.51
N THR A 171 -16.81 8.31 -22.74
CA THR A 171 -17.19 9.63 -23.27
C THR A 171 -15.95 10.49 -23.54
N ASP A 172 -14.95 10.45 -22.65
CA ASP A 172 -13.64 11.08 -22.84
C ASP A 172 -12.52 10.16 -22.34
N PRO A 173 -11.96 9.32 -23.22
CA PRO A 173 -10.91 8.39 -22.86
C PRO A 173 -9.59 9.05 -22.44
N ASN A 174 -9.41 10.34 -22.70
CA ASN A 174 -8.21 11.08 -22.30
C ASN A 174 -8.29 11.60 -20.86
N ASP A 175 -9.49 11.65 -20.26
CA ASP A 175 -9.65 12.08 -18.88
C ASP A 175 -9.16 11.03 -17.88
N GLN A 176 -8.14 11.38 -17.12
CA GLN A 176 -7.53 10.47 -16.15
C GLN A 176 -8.40 10.16 -14.92
N SER A 177 -9.35 11.03 -14.56
CA SER A 177 -10.05 10.99 -13.27
C SER A 177 -10.94 9.75 -13.17
N ALA A 178 -11.70 9.47 -14.23
CA ALA A 178 -12.51 8.27 -14.34
C ALA A 178 -11.64 7.00 -14.26
N TRP A 179 -10.50 6.96 -14.96
CA TRP A 179 -9.58 5.81 -14.91
C TRP A 179 -8.99 5.57 -13.52
N PHE A 180 -8.63 6.63 -12.79
CA PHE A 180 -8.15 6.50 -11.41
C PHE A 180 -9.25 6.00 -10.47
N TYR A 181 -10.48 6.47 -10.65
CA TYR A 181 -11.63 6.00 -9.88
C TYR A 181 -11.96 4.54 -10.19
N HIS A 182 -11.97 4.14 -11.48
CA HIS A 182 -12.13 2.75 -11.91
C HIS A 182 -11.06 1.85 -11.30
N ARG A 183 -9.79 2.29 -11.35
CA ARG A 183 -8.69 1.57 -10.70
C ARG A 183 -8.88 1.42 -9.19
N TRP A 184 -9.52 2.40 -8.54
CA TRP A 184 -9.89 2.30 -7.12
C TRP A 184 -11.02 1.29 -6.89
N LEU A 185 -12.04 1.22 -7.75
CA LEU A 185 -13.10 0.21 -7.71
C LEU A 185 -12.56 -1.21 -7.94
N LEU A 186 -11.60 -1.37 -8.84
CA LEU A 186 -10.83 -2.62 -9.02
C LEU A 186 -9.84 -2.89 -7.88
N GLY A 187 -9.62 -1.89 -7.02
CA GLY A 187 -8.62 -1.89 -5.98
C GLY A 187 -8.85 -2.99 -4.94
N ARG A 188 -7.75 -3.48 -4.37
CA ARG A 188 -7.73 -4.69 -3.52
C ARG A 188 -7.97 -4.43 -2.03
N GLY A 189 -8.53 -3.26 -1.69
CA GLY A 189 -8.68 -2.77 -0.31
C GLY A 189 -7.39 -2.83 0.52
N ASP A 190 -7.48 -2.44 1.79
CA ASP A 190 -6.43 -2.74 2.76
C ASP A 190 -6.83 -4.01 3.51
N LYS A 191 -6.30 -5.18 3.11
CA LYS A 191 -6.55 -6.44 3.85
C LYS A 191 -6.08 -6.30 5.31
N GLU A 192 -6.81 -6.90 6.25
CA GLU A 192 -6.37 -7.00 7.64
C GLU A 192 -5.02 -7.72 7.75
N GLN A 193 -4.33 -7.50 8.85
CA GLN A 193 -3.07 -8.19 9.12
C GLN A 193 -3.35 -9.67 9.41
N TYR A 194 -2.60 -10.57 8.77
CA TYR A 194 -2.68 -12.00 9.08
C TYR A 194 -1.31 -12.67 9.04
N ILE A 195 -1.23 -13.82 9.72
CA ILE A 195 -0.04 -14.67 9.77
C ILE A 195 0.03 -15.49 8.48
N VAL A 196 1.12 -15.34 7.74
CA VAL A 196 1.40 -16.11 6.52
C VAL A 196 2.03 -17.46 6.85
N SER A 197 2.95 -17.48 7.82
CA SER A 197 3.67 -18.70 8.19
C SER A 197 4.13 -18.71 9.64
N LEU A 198 4.26 -19.91 10.20
CA LEU A 198 5.01 -20.16 11.42
C LEU A 198 6.12 -21.19 11.18
N ILE A 199 7.31 -20.89 11.68
CA ILE A 199 8.47 -21.77 11.63
C ILE A 199 8.95 -21.99 13.07
N VAL A 200 9.06 -23.25 13.48
CA VAL A 200 9.48 -23.63 14.82
C VAL A 200 10.77 -24.43 14.71
N ASN A 201 11.79 -24.01 15.44
CA ASN A 201 13.04 -24.76 15.56
C ASN A 201 13.15 -25.33 16.97
N ARG A 202 13.51 -26.60 17.07
CA ARG A 202 13.73 -27.29 18.35
C ARG A 202 15.03 -26.85 19.02
N SER A 203 16.08 -26.57 18.22
CA SER A 203 17.39 -26.17 18.74
C SER A 203 18.10 -25.15 17.81
N PRO A 204 18.43 -23.94 18.29
CA PRO A 204 17.95 -23.35 19.55
C PRO A 204 16.42 -23.18 19.53
N PRO A 205 15.73 -23.35 20.66
CA PRO A 205 14.27 -23.30 20.72
C PRO A 205 13.79 -21.90 20.35
N SER A 206 13.17 -21.79 19.19
CA SER A 206 12.76 -20.51 18.61
C SER A 206 11.54 -20.66 17.72
N VAL A 207 10.74 -19.60 17.67
CA VAL A 207 9.54 -19.50 16.82
C VAL A 207 9.67 -18.25 15.97
N PHE A 208 9.42 -18.39 14.68
CA PHE A 208 9.37 -17.31 13.72
C PHE A 208 7.96 -17.19 13.17
N CYS A 209 7.45 -15.97 13.13
CA CYS A 209 6.15 -15.60 12.62
C CYS A 209 6.32 -14.63 11.45
N CYS A 210 5.78 -14.98 10.28
CA CYS A 210 5.78 -14.12 9.11
C CYS A 210 4.39 -13.54 8.88
N LEU A 211 4.34 -12.25 8.61
CA LEU A 211 3.15 -11.43 8.52
C LEU A 211 2.95 -10.93 7.09
N ARG A 212 1.69 -10.86 6.63
CA ARG A 212 1.39 -10.35 5.27
C ARG A 212 1.76 -8.88 5.10
N LYS A 213 1.40 -8.00 6.03
CA LYS A 213 1.88 -6.62 6.05
C LYS A 213 3.00 -6.48 7.08
N PRO A 214 3.95 -5.57 6.87
CA PRO A 214 5.00 -5.37 7.84
C PRO A 214 4.47 -4.50 8.98
N VAL A 215 4.83 -4.83 10.22
CA VAL A 215 4.43 -4.08 11.42
C VAL A 215 5.65 -3.54 12.13
N LYS A 216 5.50 -2.43 12.87
CA LYS A 216 6.59 -1.83 13.67
C LYS A 216 6.84 -2.59 14.96
N MET A 217 5.78 -3.15 15.54
CA MET A 217 5.82 -3.98 16.74
C MET A 217 4.84 -5.14 16.54
N PHE A 218 5.24 -6.34 16.97
CA PHE A 218 4.39 -7.51 16.91
C PHE A 218 3.92 -7.92 18.30
N ASN A 219 2.60 -7.87 18.50
CA ASN A 219 1.93 -8.18 19.77
C ASN A 219 1.18 -9.53 19.68
N GLY A 220 1.73 -10.50 18.96
CA GLY A 220 1.12 -11.82 18.83
C GLY A 220 1.23 -12.65 20.11
N THR A 221 0.18 -13.38 20.44
CA THR A 221 0.20 -14.36 21.54
C THR A 221 0.75 -15.69 21.01
N LEU A 222 1.73 -16.27 21.71
CA LEU A 222 2.28 -17.58 21.41
C LEU A 222 1.77 -18.59 22.44
N SER A 223 1.33 -19.76 21.99
CA SER A 223 0.95 -20.87 22.87
C SER A 223 1.64 -22.16 22.43
N VAL A 224 2.14 -22.93 23.40
CA VAL A 224 2.73 -24.25 23.23
C VAL A 224 1.90 -25.23 24.05
N ASP A 225 1.34 -26.26 23.40
CA ASP A 225 0.43 -27.24 24.00
C ASP A 225 -0.70 -26.56 24.80
N ASP A 226 -1.39 -25.61 24.16
CA ASP A 226 -2.47 -24.79 24.73
C ASP A 226 -2.07 -23.92 25.94
N THR A 227 -0.79 -23.85 26.27
CA THR A 227 -0.26 -23.00 27.33
C THR A 227 0.38 -21.74 26.73
N THR A 228 -0.16 -20.57 27.07
CA THR A 228 0.37 -19.28 26.63
C THR A 228 1.78 -19.07 27.17
N GLN A 229 2.68 -18.65 26.27
CA GLN A 229 4.08 -18.35 26.56
C GLN A 229 4.28 -16.83 26.66
N THR A 230 5.02 -16.39 27.67
CA THR A 230 5.50 -15.00 27.74
C THR A 230 6.78 -14.90 26.93
N VAL A 231 6.74 -14.18 25.81
CA VAL A 231 7.87 -14.07 24.89
C VAL A 231 8.10 -12.63 24.44
N ASP A 232 9.37 -12.29 24.26
CA ASP A 232 9.76 -11.03 23.63
C ASP A 232 9.96 -11.24 22.13
N TRP A 233 9.08 -10.64 21.33
CA TRP A 233 9.20 -10.65 19.88
C TRP A 233 10.26 -9.67 19.40
N THR A 234 11.14 -10.15 18.54
CA THR A 234 12.22 -9.37 17.94
C THR A 234 12.22 -9.50 16.42
N SER A 235 12.84 -8.54 15.74
CA SER A 235 13.02 -8.57 14.28
C SER A 235 14.48 -8.29 13.94
N SER A 236 14.95 -8.82 12.81
CA SER A 236 16.27 -8.46 12.24
C SER A 236 16.35 -6.99 11.82
N MET A 237 15.19 -6.33 11.64
CA MET A 237 15.08 -4.93 11.25
C MET A 237 14.87 -4.05 12.49
N SER A 238 15.95 -3.80 13.24
CA SER A 238 15.91 -3.17 14.59
C SER A 238 15.19 -1.81 14.70
N GLU A 239 14.94 -1.09 13.59
CA GLU A 239 14.26 0.22 13.59
C GLU A 239 13.19 0.38 12.48
N ARG A 240 12.77 -0.70 11.80
CA ARG A 240 11.83 -0.62 10.65
C ARG A 240 10.67 -1.59 10.76
N TYR A 241 9.60 -1.32 10.00
CA TYR A 241 8.50 -2.24 9.82
C TYR A 241 9.02 -3.57 9.26
N SER A 242 8.62 -4.69 9.86
CA SER A 242 9.04 -6.03 9.47
C SER A 242 7.87 -6.98 9.27
N HIS A 243 8.00 -7.83 8.25
CA HIS A 243 7.14 -8.99 8.04
C HIS A 243 7.53 -10.15 8.95
N LEU A 244 8.83 -10.36 9.18
CA LEU A 244 9.35 -11.46 9.98
C LEU A 244 9.64 -11.02 11.41
N TRP A 245 9.10 -11.77 12.36
CA TRP A 245 9.30 -11.63 13.79
C TRP A 245 9.69 -12.97 14.39
N PHE A 246 10.51 -12.97 15.44
CA PHE A 246 10.94 -14.18 16.11
C PHE A 246 11.13 -13.99 17.60
N CYS A 247 10.96 -15.09 18.33
CA CYS A 247 11.23 -15.15 19.75
C CYS A 247 11.98 -16.45 20.09
N LYS A 248 12.67 -16.44 21.23
CA LYS A 248 13.26 -17.64 21.82
C LYS A 248 12.34 -18.16 22.91
N LEU A 249 12.29 -19.47 23.10
CA LEU A 249 11.56 -20.09 24.20
C LEU A 249 12.56 -20.47 25.29
N GLU A 250 12.43 -19.87 26.47
CA GLU A 250 13.34 -20.13 27.59
C GLU A 250 13.22 -21.57 28.11
N ASP A 251 11.98 -22.06 28.26
CA ASP A 251 11.69 -23.43 28.72
C ASP A 251 11.94 -24.51 27.64
N GLY A 252 12.12 -24.08 26.38
CA GLY A 252 12.38 -24.94 25.25
C GLY A 252 11.24 -25.93 24.93
N PHE A 253 11.59 -27.01 24.23
CA PHE A 253 10.68 -28.11 23.89
C PHE A 253 11.11 -29.37 24.61
N LYS A 254 10.16 -30.12 25.16
CA LYS A 254 10.45 -31.40 25.84
C LYS A 254 11.02 -32.39 24.81
N LYS A 255 12.13 -33.03 25.19
CA LYS A 255 12.75 -34.08 24.36
C LYS A 255 11.84 -35.30 24.32
N GLY A 256 11.75 -35.96 23.16
CA GLY A 256 10.93 -37.16 23.04
C GLY A 256 9.42 -36.87 23.03
N GLN A 257 8.99 -35.63 22.78
CA GLN A 257 7.58 -35.25 22.74
C GLN A 257 7.26 -34.42 21.51
N GLN A 258 6.06 -34.66 20.99
CA GLN A 258 5.40 -33.81 20.01
C GLN A 258 4.84 -32.58 20.72
N HIS A 259 4.91 -31.42 20.07
CA HIS A 259 4.38 -30.16 20.60
C HIS A 259 3.52 -29.45 19.55
N THR A 260 2.39 -28.92 19.97
CA THR A 260 1.59 -28.02 19.12
C THR A 260 1.93 -26.58 19.46
N VAL A 261 2.45 -25.85 18.49
CA VAL A 261 2.80 -24.43 18.63
C VAL A 261 1.82 -23.61 17.81
N SER A 262 1.18 -22.64 18.44
CA SER A 262 0.22 -21.75 17.80
C SER A 262 0.55 -20.30 18.07
N CYS A 263 0.33 -19.44 17.08
CA CYS A 263 0.46 -18.00 17.22
C CYS A 263 -0.83 -17.33 16.75
N GLU A 264 -1.26 -16.32 17.50
CA GLU A 264 -2.51 -15.60 17.28
C GLU A 264 -2.26 -14.09 17.31
N VAL A 265 -2.80 -13.38 16.34
CA VAL A 265 -2.77 -11.92 16.24
C VAL A 265 -4.07 -11.42 15.59
N GLU A 266 -4.75 -10.48 16.23
CA GLU A 266 -6.05 -9.98 15.77
C GLU A 266 -7.04 -11.13 15.48
N SER A 267 -7.54 -11.25 14.25
CA SER A 267 -8.44 -12.30 13.78
C SER A 267 -7.71 -13.52 13.19
N SER A 268 -6.38 -13.53 13.17
CA SER A 268 -5.55 -14.55 12.52
C SER A 268 -4.88 -15.48 13.53
N LYS A 269 -5.06 -16.80 13.33
CA LYS A 269 -4.39 -17.84 14.11
C LYS A 269 -3.80 -18.89 13.18
N LEU A 270 -2.56 -19.29 13.44
CA LEU A 270 -1.90 -20.37 12.74
C LEU A 270 -1.25 -21.33 13.75
N SER A 271 -1.25 -22.62 13.44
CA SER A 271 -0.69 -23.65 14.32
C SER A 271 0.15 -24.63 13.51
N CYS A 272 1.28 -25.04 14.06
CA CYS A 272 2.11 -26.12 13.53
C CYS A 272 2.41 -27.16 14.60
N CYS A 273 2.62 -28.39 14.17
CA CYS A 273 3.02 -29.48 15.05
C CYS A 273 4.51 -29.79 14.87
N LEU A 274 5.26 -29.72 15.97
CA LEU A 274 6.65 -30.14 16.05
C LEU A 274 6.71 -31.59 16.53
N GLU A 275 6.89 -32.51 15.58
CA GLU A 275 7.00 -33.94 15.85
C GLU A 275 8.19 -34.28 16.75
N GLU A 276 8.08 -35.39 17.49
CA GLU A 276 9.03 -35.84 18.51
C GLU A 276 10.50 -35.81 18.06
N ASN A 277 10.77 -36.31 16.86
CA ASN A 277 12.11 -36.48 16.32
C ASN A 277 12.52 -35.39 15.31
N CYS A 278 11.66 -34.41 15.06
CA CYS A 278 11.92 -33.34 14.11
C CYS A 278 12.64 -32.16 14.79
N GLN A 279 13.66 -31.64 14.11
CA GLN A 279 14.37 -30.42 14.55
C GLN A 279 13.64 -29.14 14.16
N LYS A 280 12.72 -29.22 13.20
CA LYS A 280 12.00 -28.09 12.63
C LYS A 280 10.60 -28.50 12.25
N ALA A 281 9.64 -27.60 12.46
CA ALA A 281 8.31 -27.68 11.91
C ALA A 281 7.96 -26.37 11.22
N THR A 282 7.14 -26.44 10.19
CA THR A 282 6.74 -25.26 9.44
C THR A 282 5.33 -25.42 8.93
N VAL A 283 4.56 -24.35 9.02
CA VAL A 283 3.22 -24.23 8.44
C VAL A 283 3.15 -22.91 7.70
N CYS A 284 2.52 -22.94 6.53
CA CYS A 284 2.25 -21.76 5.71
C CYS A 284 0.80 -21.81 5.26
N LEU A 285 0.19 -20.64 5.08
CA LEU A 285 -1.08 -20.57 4.39
C LEU A 285 -0.92 -21.09 2.96
N PRO A 286 -1.91 -21.85 2.43
CA PRO A 286 -1.87 -22.34 1.07
C PRO A 286 -1.66 -21.20 0.07
N ILE A 287 -0.72 -21.39 -0.85
CA ILE A 287 -0.48 -20.42 -1.91
C ILE A 287 -1.62 -20.52 -2.92
N ASN A 288 -2.37 -19.43 -3.06
CA ASN A 288 -3.46 -19.36 -4.02
C ASN A 288 -3.56 -17.95 -4.63
N ARG A 289 -4.40 -17.81 -5.66
CA ARG A 289 -4.60 -16.52 -6.33
C ARG A 289 -5.22 -15.47 -5.42
N GLU A 290 -6.01 -15.84 -4.40
CA GLU A 290 -6.64 -14.92 -3.45
C GLU A 290 -5.62 -14.24 -2.51
N MET A 291 -4.38 -14.73 -2.45
CA MET A 291 -3.29 -14.00 -1.80
C MET A 291 -2.94 -12.72 -2.56
N PHE A 292 -3.09 -12.75 -3.88
CA PHE A 292 -2.74 -11.65 -4.78
C PHE A 292 -3.99 -10.86 -5.16
N GLN A 293 -5.10 -11.52 -5.46
CA GLN A 293 -6.36 -10.92 -5.91
C GLN A 293 -7.42 -10.98 -4.82
N ASP A 294 -8.51 -10.24 -5.00
CA ASP A 294 -9.68 -10.40 -4.15
C ASP A 294 -10.61 -11.46 -4.69
N HIS A 295 -11.40 -12.05 -3.80
CA HIS A 295 -12.49 -12.93 -4.19
C HIS A 295 -13.39 -12.21 -5.20
N THR A 296 -13.73 -12.92 -6.28
CA THR A 296 -14.53 -12.37 -7.38
C THR A 296 -15.74 -13.28 -7.57
N SER A 297 -16.92 -12.77 -7.27
CA SER A 297 -18.18 -13.47 -7.52
C SER A 297 -18.39 -13.67 -9.03
N GLN A 298 -19.26 -14.60 -9.41
CA GLN A 298 -19.59 -14.81 -10.82
C GLN A 298 -20.22 -13.56 -11.46
N ALA A 299 -21.01 -12.79 -10.69
CA ALA A 299 -21.63 -11.57 -11.17
C ALA A 299 -20.57 -10.49 -11.46
N LYS A 300 -19.63 -10.29 -10.52
CA LYS A 300 -18.51 -9.38 -10.71
C LYS A 300 -17.62 -9.82 -11.88
N LEU A 301 -17.34 -11.12 -12.01
CA LEU A 301 -16.55 -11.64 -13.13
C LEU A 301 -17.18 -11.31 -14.47
N SER A 302 -18.50 -11.52 -14.61
CA SER A 302 -19.24 -11.19 -15.84
C SER A 302 -19.13 -9.72 -16.22
N VAL A 303 -19.32 -8.81 -15.25
CA VAL A 303 -19.19 -7.36 -15.50
C VAL A 303 -17.77 -6.99 -15.92
N LEU A 304 -16.74 -7.57 -15.30
CA LEU A 304 -15.36 -7.32 -15.67
C LEU A 304 -14.99 -7.89 -17.05
N GLU A 305 -15.60 -9.00 -17.47
CA GLU A 305 -15.48 -9.56 -18.81
C GLU A 305 -16.12 -8.63 -19.87
N ASP A 306 -17.31 -8.08 -19.58
CA ASP A 306 -17.98 -7.12 -20.45
C ASP A 306 -17.19 -5.80 -20.56
N GLU A 307 -16.66 -5.29 -19.45
CA GLU A 307 -15.75 -4.14 -19.45
C GLU A 307 -14.47 -4.42 -20.22
N LEU A 308 -13.90 -5.62 -20.08
CA LEU A 308 -12.71 -6.03 -20.83
C LEU A 308 -12.97 -6.01 -22.33
N ASN A 309 -14.11 -6.54 -22.78
CA ASN A 309 -14.51 -6.49 -24.19
C ASN A 309 -14.66 -5.05 -24.68
N SER A 310 -15.40 -4.24 -23.92
CA SER A 310 -15.61 -2.82 -24.25
C SER A 310 -14.27 -2.07 -24.34
N CYS A 311 -13.36 -2.28 -23.39
CA CYS A 311 -12.05 -1.63 -23.40
C CYS A 311 -11.16 -2.09 -24.57
N ASN A 312 -11.34 -3.32 -25.07
CA ASN A 312 -10.64 -3.76 -26.29
C ASN A 312 -11.17 -2.98 -27.50
N GLU A 313 -12.48 -2.82 -27.64
CA GLU A 313 -13.07 -1.99 -28.71
C GLU A 313 -12.57 -0.53 -28.62
N LEU A 314 -12.52 0.03 -27.42
CA LEU A 314 -11.99 1.38 -27.22
C LEU A 314 -10.50 1.48 -27.59
N ASN A 315 -9.71 0.45 -27.29
CA ASN A 315 -8.30 0.40 -27.68
C ASN A 315 -8.11 0.29 -29.20
N ASP A 316 -9.06 -0.31 -29.92
CA ASP A 316 -9.07 -0.35 -31.39
C ASP A 316 -9.41 1.02 -31.99
N LEU A 317 -10.30 1.78 -31.33
CA LEU A 317 -10.67 3.15 -31.72
C LEU A 317 -9.58 4.18 -31.37
N GLU A 318 -8.95 4.04 -30.21
CA GLU A 318 -7.89 4.92 -29.70
C GLU A 318 -6.58 4.16 -29.42
N PRO A 319 -5.91 3.65 -30.47
CA PRO A 319 -4.68 2.89 -30.29
C PRO A 319 -3.59 3.78 -29.68
N GLY A 320 -2.96 3.27 -28.61
CA GLY A 320 -1.91 3.99 -27.89
C GLY A 320 -2.42 4.89 -26.76
N ASN A 321 -3.73 4.91 -26.48
CA ASN A 321 -4.22 5.53 -25.25
C ASN A 321 -3.73 4.72 -24.03
N LYS A 322 -2.78 5.30 -23.29
CA LYS A 322 -2.13 4.65 -22.14
C LYS A 322 -3.09 4.25 -21.02
N TRP A 323 -4.20 4.97 -20.86
CA TRP A 323 -5.16 4.68 -19.80
C TRP A 323 -5.97 3.43 -20.14
N VAL A 324 -6.49 3.37 -21.36
CA VAL A 324 -7.18 2.19 -21.88
C VAL A 324 -6.27 0.96 -21.82
N MET A 325 -5.02 1.08 -22.28
CA MET A 325 -4.05 -0.02 -22.25
C MET A 325 -3.72 -0.48 -20.84
N LEU A 326 -3.51 0.44 -19.89
CA LEU A 326 -3.26 0.06 -18.50
C LEU A 326 -4.50 -0.58 -17.87
N THR A 327 -5.69 -0.07 -18.13
CA THR A 327 -6.96 -0.64 -17.64
C THR A 327 -7.19 -2.05 -18.20
N LEU A 328 -6.92 -2.29 -19.49
CA LEU A 328 -6.92 -3.63 -20.09
C LEU A 328 -5.98 -4.59 -19.36
N VAL A 329 -4.76 -4.15 -19.02
CA VAL A 329 -3.84 -4.95 -18.19
C VAL A 329 -4.46 -5.28 -16.84
N LEU A 330 -5.09 -4.31 -16.16
CA LEU A 330 -5.71 -4.52 -14.85
C LEU A 330 -6.92 -5.47 -14.93
N LEU A 331 -7.78 -5.32 -15.94
CA LEU A 331 -8.95 -6.18 -16.18
C LEU A 331 -8.53 -7.61 -16.53
N MET A 332 -7.56 -7.78 -17.43
CA MET A 332 -6.99 -9.10 -17.74
C MET A 332 -6.38 -9.77 -16.49
N ARG A 333 -5.76 -8.98 -15.60
CA ARG A 333 -5.27 -9.46 -14.30
C ARG A 333 -6.38 -9.70 -13.28
N ALA A 334 -7.59 -9.19 -13.46
CA ALA A 334 -8.72 -9.46 -12.57
C ALA A 334 -9.52 -10.69 -13.03
N VAL A 335 -9.76 -10.82 -14.35
CA VAL A 335 -10.60 -11.86 -14.95
C VAL A 335 -9.88 -13.21 -15.07
N SER A 336 -8.76 -13.25 -15.80
CA SER A 336 -8.09 -14.52 -16.14
C SER A 336 -6.59 -14.33 -16.41
N PRO A 337 -5.78 -14.18 -15.35
CA PRO A 337 -4.40 -13.75 -15.50
C PRO A 337 -3.52 -14.75 -16.27
N LYS A 338 -3.76 -16.06 -16.09
CA LYS A 338 -3.04 -17.12 -16.78
C LYS A 338 -3.27 -17.08 -18.29
N GLN A 339 -4.52 -16.88 -18.70
CA GLN A 339 -4.90 -16.85 -20.12
C GLN A 339 -4.34 -15.62 -20.84
N HIS A 340 -4.14 -14.53 -20.11
CA HIS A 340 -3.71 -13.24 -20.67
C HIS A 340 -2.25 -12.88 -20.39
N SER A 341 -1.44 -13.76 -19.80
CA SER A 341 -0.09 -13.43 -19.34
C SER A 341 0.81 -12.84 -20.45
N GLU A 342 0.80 -13.44 -21.64
CA GLU A 342 1.55 -12.95 -22.80
C GLU A 342 1.06 -11.58 -23.30
N LYS A 343 -0.26 -11.40 -23.39
CA LYS A 343 -0.88 -10.12 -23.79
C LYS A 343 -0.58 -9.03 -22.78
N ILE A 344 -0.67 -9.33 -21.48
CA ILE A 344 -0.29 -8.41 -20.39
C ILE A 344 1.17 -7.97 -20.53
N SER A 345 2.09 -8.92 -20.72
CA SER A 345 3.52 -8.62 -20.87
C SER A 345 3.77 -7.71 -22.08
N THR A 346 3.17 -8.05 -23.23
CA THR A 346 3.30 -7.29 -24.48
C THR A 346 2.74 -5.86 -24.34
N MET A 347 1.59 -5.71 -23.70
CA MET A 347 0.98 -4.40 -23.47
C MET A 347 1.80 -3.54 -22.50
N LEU A 348 2.34 -4.15 -21.43
CA LEU A 348 3.24 -3.45 -20.50
C LEU A 348 4.52 -2.99 -21.21
N ASP A 349 5.06 -3.79 -22.12
CA ASP A 349 6.21 -3.41 -22.94
C ASP A 349 5.87 -2.22 -23.85
N ALA A 350 4.73 -2.25 -24.55
CA ALA A 350 4.27 -1.13 -25.37
C ALA A 350 4.05 0.16 -24.55
N LEU A 351 3.49 0.03 -23.35
CA LEU A 351 3.31 1.16 -22.43
C LEU A 351 4.63 1.82 -22.02
N THR A 352 5.75 1.10 -22.02
CA THR A 352 7.06 1.71 -21.72
C THR A 352 7.52 2.73 -22.76
N GLU A 353 7.04 2.62 -24.00
CA GLU A 353 7.37 3.54 -25.09
C GLU A 353 6.31 4.64 -25.20
N ILE A 354 5.03 4.31 -25.00
CA ILE A 354 3.91 5.27 -25.03
C ILE A 354 4.00 6.26 -23.85
N ASP A 355 4.30 5.81 -22.64
CA ASP A 355 4.45 6.65 -21.45
C ASP A 355 5.83 6.45 -20.82
N SER A 356 6.84 6.89 -21.57
CA SER A 356 8.27 6.74 -21.23
C SER A 356 8.65 7.31 -19.87
N GLN A 357 7.97 8.34 -19.39
CA GLN A 357 8.18 8.90 -18.05
C GLN A 357 7.84 7.91 -16.93
N ARG A 358 6.96 6.92 -17.19
CA ARG A 358 6.60 5.84 -16.27
C ARG A 358 7.11 4.47 -16.72
N LYS A 359 8.06 4.41 -17.65
CA LYS A 359 8.72 3.17 -18.10
C LYS A 359 9.08 2.24 -16.96
N ARG A 360 9.70 2.76 -15.91
CA ARG A 360 10.11 1.96 -14.75
C ARG A 360 8.92 1.34 -14.01
N TYR A 361 7.82 2.07 -13.86
CA TYR A 361 6.59 1.57 -13.24
C TYR A 361 6.01 0.38 -14.00
N TYR A 362 5.96 0.41 -15.33
CA TYR A 362 5.43 -0.71 -16.13
C TYR A 362 6.32 -1.94 -16.09
N LEU A 363 7.65 -1.76 -16.16
CA LEU A 363 8.61 -2.87 -16.03
C LEU A 363 8.53 -3.52 -14.65
N ASP A 364 8.38 -2.70 -13.61
CA ASP A 364 8.22 -3.15 -12.23
C ASP A 364 6.86 -3.87 -12.06
N LEU A 365 5.79 -3.37 -12.67
CA LEU A 365 4.48 -4.03 -12.68
C LEU A 365 4.51 -5.38 -13.41
N ARG A 366 5.23 -5.47 -14.55
CA ARG A 366 5.46 -6.73 -15.27
C ARG A 366 6.20 -7.73 -14.40
N SER A 367 7.27 -7.28 -13.74
CA SER A 367 8.04 -8.11 -12.81
C SER A 367 7.18 -8.65 -11.68
N LYS A 368 6.31 -7.78 -11.12
CA LYS A 368 5.36 -8.18 -10.09
C LYS A 368 4.43 -9.29 -10.59
N TYR A 369 3.77 -9.11 -11.73
CA TYR A 369 2.83 -10.12 -12.23
C TYR A 369 3.50 -11.44 -12.61
N ALA A 370 4.69 -11.38 -13.19
CA ALA A 370 5.51 -12.57 -13.47
C ALA A 370 5.81 -13.36 -12.18
N ILE A 371 6.23 -12.68 -11.11
CA ILE A 371 6.50 -13.31 -9.80
C ILE A 371 5.22 -13.88 -9.19
N GLU A 372 4.12 -13.12 -9.18
CA GLU A 372 2.81 -13.60 -8.69
C GLU A 372 2.39 -14.89 -9.40
N ASP A 373 2.50 -14.93 -10.74
CA ASP A 373 2.11 -16.10 -11.52
C ASP A 373 3.02 -17.30 -11.24
N CYS A 374 4.35 -17.12 -11.20
CA CYS A 374 5.28 -18.21 -10.87
C CYS A 374 5.06 -18.78 -9.46
N ILE A 375 4.78 -17.93 -8.46
CA ILE A 375 4.50 -18.39 -7.10
C ILE A 375 3.25 -19.28 -7.08
N VAL A 376 2.18 -18.86 -7.75
CA VAL A 376 0.93 -19.63 -7.83
C VAL A 376 1.12 -20.92 -8.62
N GLU A 377 1.82 -20.89 -9.75
CA GLU A 377 1.94 -22.05 -10.64
C GLU A 377 2.85 -23.15 -10.08
N THR A 378 3.91 -22.78 -9.37
CA THR A 378 4.82 -23.75 -8.76
C THR A 378 4.27 -24.36 -7.48
N ASN A 379 3.33 -23.66 -6.81
CA ASN A 379 2.80 -23.97 -5.47
C ASN A 379 3.89 -24.21 -4.40
N LEU A 380 5.15 -23.90 -4.73
CA LEU A 380 6.35 -24.11 -3.92
C LEU A 380 6.49 -25.49 -3.27
N ASN A 381 5.97 -26.56 -3.88
CA ASN A 381 5.99 -27.90 -3.29
C ASN A 381 7.43 -28.39 -2.96
N GLU A 382 8.42 -27.92 -3.70
CA GLU A 382 9.84 -28.27 -3.49
C GLU A 382 10.62 -27.24 -2.67
N ASN A 383 9.98 -26.17 -2.18
CA ASN A 383 10.64 -25.01 -1.58
C ASN A 383 11.73 -24.39 -2.49
N ARG A 384 11.52 -24.45 -3.81
CA ARG A 384 12.40 -23.85 -4.82
C ARG A 384 11.57 -22.90 -5.68
N LEU A 385 12.13 -21.74 -6.00
CA LEU A 385 11.53 -20.80 -6.93
C LEU A 385 12.56 -20.42 -7.99
N ASN A 386 12.25 -20.70 -9.25
CA ASN A 386 13.05 -20.28 -10.39
C ASN A 386 12.27 -19.22 -11.17
N ILE A 387 12.81 -18.01 -11.15
CA ILE A 387 12.30 -16.84 -11.89
C ILE A 387 13.43 -16.20 -12.72
N SER A 388 14.33 -17.06 -13.22
CA SER A 388 15.43 -16.65 -14.11
C SER A 388 14.94 -16.31 -15.52
N GLY A 389 15.63 -15.39 -16.20
CA GLY A 389 15.34 -15.10 -17.61
C GLY A 389 14.03 -14.33 -17.87
N MET A 390 13.35 -13.83 -16.83
CA MET A 390 12.02 -13.22 -16.93
C MET A 390 12.06 -11.70 -17.15
N LYS A 391 13.24 -11.12 -17.41
CA LYS A 391 13.47 -9.67 -17.55
C LYS A 391 13.00 -8.88 -16.32
N LEU A 392 13.14 -9.44 -15.12
CA LEU A 392 12.71 -8.78 -13.88
C LEU A 392 13.54 -7.54 -13.61
N THR A 393 12.87 -6.45 -13.24
CA THR A 393 13.51 -5.20 -12.81
C THR A 393 13.43 -5.01 -11.30
N GLN A 394 12.49 -5.66 -10.63
CA GLN A 394 12.35 -5.71 -9.17
C GLN A 394 11.97 -7.10 -8.68
N ILE A 395 12.13 -7.32 -7.38
CA ILE A 395 11.63 -8.49 -6.65
C ILE A 395 10.54 -8.03 -5.68
N CYS A 396 9.49 -8.82 -5.50
CA CYS A 396 8.41 -8.56 -4.56
C CYS A 396 7.86 -9.87 -3.97
N HIS A 397 7.02 -9.77 -2.95
CA HIS A 397 6.28 -10.90 -2.37
C HIS A 397 7.15 -11.99 -1.69
N LEU A 398 8.37 -11.66 -1.27
CA LEU A 398 9.24 -12.59 -0.55
C LEU A 398 8.64 -13.00 0.81
N GLU A 399 7.82 -12.14 1.42
CA GLU A 399 7.08 -12.44 2.64
C GLU A 399 6.06 -13.57 2.48
N LEU A 400 5.66 -13.90 1.26
CA LEU A 400 4.73 -15.00 0.99
C LEU A 400 5.39 -16.36 0.91
N VAL A 401 6.72 -16.39 0.80
CA VAL A 401 7.47 -17.59 0.46
C VAL A 401 8.63 -17.86 1.44
N PRO A 402 8.41 -17.75 2.76
CA PRO A 402 9.48 -17.79 3.77
C PRO A 402 10.17 -19.17 3.87
N THR A 403 9.55 -20.21 3.31
CA THR A 403 10.04 -21.59 3.32
C THR A 403 10.98 -21.93 2.19
N LEU A 404 11.15 -21.02 1.21
CA LEU A 404 12.07 -21.23 0.10
C LEU A 404 13.47 -21.55 0.60
N THR A 405 14.04 -22.62 0.08
CA THR A 405 15.42 -23.05 0.30
C THR A 405 16.33 -22.62 -0.85
N HIS A 406 15.78 -22.53 -2.06
CA HIS A 406 16.53 -22.14 -3.25
C HIS A 406 15.75 -21.11 -4.05
N LEU A 407 16.40 -19.99 -4.35
CA LEU A 407 15.86 -18.92 -5.18
C LEU A 407 16.82 -18.65 -6.33
N ASN A 408 16.33 -18.80 -7.56
CA ASN A 408 17.05 -18.42 -8.76
C ASN A 408 16.39 -17.18 -9.40
N ILE A 409 17.12 -16.07 -9.38
CA ILE A 409 16.79 -14.77 -9.97
C ILE A 409 17.80 -14.37 -11.06
N SER A 410 18.58 -15.33 -11.58
CA SER A 410 19.62 -15.10 -12.59
C SER A 410 19.06 -14.64 -13.95
N HIS A 411 19.92 -14.10 -14.81
CA HIS A 411 19.54 -13.68 -16.17
C HIS A 411 18.36 -12.67 -16.21
N ASN A 412 18.38 -11.69 -15.32
CA ASN A 412 17.34 -10.66 -15.21
C ASN A 412 17.93 -9.25 -15.37
N CYS A 413 17.15 -8.21 -15.05
CA CYS A 413 17.54 -6.80 -15.15
C CYS A 413 17.53 -6.10 -13.78
N LEU A 414 17.81 -6.85 -12.72
CA LEU A 414 17.80 -6.35 -11.35
C LEU A 414 19.00 -5.44 -11.13
N GLN A 415 18.76 -4.26 -10.53
CA GLN A 415 19.83 -3.30 -10.19
C GLN A 415 20.11 -3.23 -8.70
N ASN A 416 19.10 -3.47 -7.87
CA ASN A 416 19.17 -3.30 -6.43
C ASN A 416 18.45 -4.45 -5.74
N LEU A 417 19.15 -5.18 -4.88
CA LEU A 417 18.56 -6.14 -3.96
C LEU A 417 18.36 -5.47 -2.60
N THR A 418 17.36 -4.60 -2.49
CA THR A 418 17.07 -3.81 -1.26
C THR A 418 15.91 -4.36 -0.44
N VAL A 419 15.12 -5.27 -1.01
CA VAL A 419 14.05 -5.97 -0.29
C VAL A 419 14.69 -6.87 0.79
N PRO A 420 14.16 -6.96 2.02
CA PRO A 420 14.75 -7.80 3.06
C PRO A 420 14.66 -9.29 2.71
N PHE A 421 15.77 -9.90 2.27
CA PHE A 421 15.86 -11.34 2.02
C PHE A 421 15.80 -12.14 3.32
N ALA A 422 16.00 -11.51 4.48
CA ALA A 422 15.79 -12.14 5.79
C ALA A 422 14.36 -12.71 5.96
N ASN A 423 13.37 -12.21 5.21
CA ASN A 423 12.02 -12.80 5.16
C ASN A 423 12.03 -14.24 4.63
N LEU A 424 12.98 -14.59 3.78
CA LEU A 424 13.22 -15.95 3.28
C LEU A 424 14.02 -16.73 4.31
N PHE A 425 13.40 -16.99 5.47
CA PHE A 425 14.09 -17.58 6.61
C PHE A 425 14.81 -18.88 6.26
N CYS A 426 14.21 -19.73 5.43
CA CYS A 426 14.75 -21.03 5.04
C CYS A 426 15.76 -20.98 3.87
N LEU A 427 16.06 -19.80 3.32
CA LEU A 427 16.86 -19.69 2.10
C LEU A 427 18.29 -20.13 2.34
N GLU A 428 18.74 -21.12 1.57
CA GLU A 428 20.10 -21.66 1.61
C GLU A 428 20.91 -21.27 0.38
N VAL A 429 20.27 -21.19 -0.79
CA VAL A 429 20.94 -20.91 -2.06
C VAL A 429 20.26 -19.77 -2.79
N LEU A 430 21.05 -18.75 -3.13
CA LEU A 430 20.62 -17.63 -3.98
C LEU A 430 21.48 -17.55 -5.25
N GLU A 431 20.84 -17.77 -6.39
CA GLU A 431 21.44 -17.58 -7.72
C GLU A 431 20.98 -16.23 -8.29
N ALA A 432 21.89 -15.26 -8.38
CA ALA A 432 21.61 -13.90 -8.82
C ALA A 432 22.62 -13.41 -9.88
N ASN A 433 23.26 -14.34 -10.59
CA ASN A 433 24.18 -14.04 -11.67
C ASN A 433 23.49 -13.43 -12.90
N ASP A 434 24.26 -12.78 -13.77
CA ASP A 434 23.79 -12.21 -15.03
C ASP A 434 22.63 -11.22 -14.83
N ASN A 435 22.88 -10.21 -14.01
CA ASN A 435 21.96 -9.11 -13.71
C ASN A 435 22.72 -7.77 -13.86
N LYS A 436 22.18 -6.68 -13.29
CA LYS A 436 22.81 -5.34 -13.27
C LYS A 436 22.99 -4.84 -11.83
N ILE A 437 23.20 -5.77 -10.90
CA ILE A 437 23.15 -5.49 -9.46
C ILE A 437 24.34 -4.62 -9.08
N THR A 438 24.06 -3.50 -8.42
CA THR A 438 25.06 -2.62 -7.82
C THR A 438 24.95 -2.57 -6.30
N ASN A 439 23.78 -2.94 -5.75
CA ASN A 439 23.47 -2.87 -4.34
C ASN A 439 22.89 -4.20 -3.81
N ILE A 440 23.46 -4.72 -2.72
CA ILE A 440 23.03 -5.97 -2.07
C ILE A 440 22.58 -5.81 -0.60
N SER A 441 22.22 -4.59 -0.19
CA SER A 441 21.87 -4.27 1.20
C SER A 441 20.74 -5.11 1.80
N GLY A 442 19.83 -5.63 0.98
CA GLY A 442 18.74 -6.52 1.37
C GLY A 442 19.19 -7.92 1.78
N LEU A 443 20.44 -8.30 1.49
CA LEU A 443 21.05 -9.57 1.92
C LEU A 443 21.65 -9.52 3.32
N LYS A 444 21.48 -8.41 4.04
CA LYS A 444 21.86 -8.35 5.44
C LYS A 444 20.99 -9.29 6.28
N ASP A 445 21.61 -10.02 7.20
CA ASP A 445 20.96 -10.84 8.22
C ASP A 445 20.10 -11.99 7.65
N VAL A 446 20.45 -12.55 6.49
CA VAL A 446 19.77 -13.73 5.93
C VAL A 446 20.19 -14.98 6.73
N PRO A 447 19.30 -15.60 7.54
CA PRO A 447 19.74 -16.45 8.64
C PRO A 447 20.41 -17.76 8.22
N ASN A 448 19.92 -18.39 7.15
CA ASN A 448 20.33 -19.74 6.74
C ASN A 448 21.03 -19.77 5.36
N LEU A 449 21.42 -18.62 4.82
CA LEU A 449 22.04 -18.54 3.50
C LEU A 449 23.42 -19.19 3.52
N LYS A 450 23.63 -20.21 2.68
CA LYS A 450 24.87 -20.98 2.56
C LYS A 450 25.64 -20.67 1.29
N SER A 451 24.95 -20.42 0.19
CA SER A 451 25.58 -20.19 -1.11
C SER A 451 24.95 -19.01 -1.83
N ILE A 452 25.79 -18.14 -2.36
CA ILE A 452 25.37 -17.03 -3.20
C ILE A 452 26.22 -16.92 -4.46
N ASN A 453 25.54 -16.78 -5.60
CA ASN A 453 26.16 -16.47 -6.88
C ASN A 453 25.74 -15.07 -7.34
N LEU A 454 26.71 -14.15 -7.43
CA LEU A 454 26.58 -12.78 -7.91
C LEU A 454 27.43 -12.54 -9.17
N ASP A 455 27.86 -13.59 -9.87
CA ASP A 455 28.67 -13.48 -11.08
C ASP A 455 28.00 -12.58 -12.13
N SER A 456 28.81 -11.89 -12.95
CA SER A 456 28.32 -11.05 -14.06
C SER A 456 27.26 -10.02 -13.61
N ASN A 457 27.68 -9.12 -12.71
CA ASN A 457 26.89 -8.00 -12.21
C ASN A 457 27.74 -6.71 -12.23
N ASP A 458 27.14 -5.59 -11.80
CA ASP A 458 27.76 -4.26 -11.83
C ASP A 458 28.26 -3.81 -10.44
N ILE A 459 28.64 -4.76 -9.57
CA ILE A 459 29.10 -4.43 -8.21
C ILE A 459 30.51 -3.86 -8.29
N SER A 460 30.66 -2.56 -7.99
CA SER A 460 31.94 -1.85 -8.01
C SER A 460 32.48 -1.50 -6.62
N ASP A 461 31.61 -1.39 -5.61
CA ASP A 461 32.00 -0.99 -4.25
C ASP A 461 32.13 -2.21 -3.32
N VAL A 462 33.33 -2.42 -2.79
CA VAL A 462 33.63 -3.50 -1.82
C VAL A 462 32.75 -3.41 -0.56
N LYS A 463 32.30 -2.21 -0.16
CA LYS A 463 31.44 -2.04 1.03
C LYS A 463 30.11 -2.78 0.90
N GLN A 464 29.67 -3.10 -0.31
CA GLN A 464 28.49 -3.93 -0.53
C GLN A 464 28.58 -5.29 0.18
N PHE A 465 29.79 -5.85 0.31
CA PHE A 465 29.96 -7.16 0.91
C PHE A 465 29.97 -7.14 2.45
N GLU A 466 30.02 -5.95 3.09
CA GLU A 466 29.84 -5.82 4.54
C GLU A 466 28.47 -6.36 5.00
N TYR A 467 27.44 -6.26 4.15
CA TYR A 467 26.11 -6.82 4.44
C TYR A 467 26.12 -8.34 4.56
N LEU A 468 27.04 -9.03 3.87
CA LEU A 468 27.14 -10.49 3.91
C LEU A 468 27.84 -11.00 5.19
N LYS A 469 28.60 -10.16 5.90
CA LYS A 469 29.27 -10.56 7.16
C LYS A 469 28.30 -11.01 8.25
N THR A 470 27.04 -10.59 8.16
CA THR A 470 26.03 -10.98 9.14
C THR A 470 25.31 -12.28 8.76
N CYS A 471 25.51 -12.79 7.54
CA CYS A 471 25.04 -14.11 7.10
C CYS A 471 25.95 -15.20 7.67
N ARG A 472 25.68 -15.65 8.89
CA ARG A 472 26.56 -16.55 9.66
C ARG A 472 26.73 -17.95 9.08
N CYS A 473 25.86 -18.37 8.18
CA CYS A 473 25.89 -19.68 7.55
C CYS A 473 26.51 -19.66 6.14
N LEU A 474 27.00 -18.50 5.67
CA LEU A 474 27.46 -18.35 4.30
C LEU A 474 28.81 -19.07 4.10
N GLU A 475 28.81 -20.08 3.23
CA GLU A 475 29.97 -20.93 2.93
C GLU A 475 30.56 -20.65 1.54
N LYS A 476 29.73 -20.23 0.58
CA LYS A 476 30.13 -20.07 -0.82
C LYS A 476 29.67 -18.71 -1.36
N LEU A 477 30.62 -17.94 -1.89
CA LEU A 477 30.38 -16.67 -2.55
C LEU A 477 31.07 -16.66 -3.92
N SER A 478 30.31 -16.43 -4.99
CA SER A 478 30.84 -16.15 -6.32
C SER A 478 30.49 -14.72 -6.73
N ILE A 479 31.48 -13.99 -7.24
CA ILE A 479 31.39 -12.57 -7.65
C ILE A 479 32.15 -12.32 -8.95
N ARG A 480 32.45 -13.35 -9.73
CA ARG A 480 33.26 -13.25 -10.95
C ARG A 480 32.64 -12.25 -11.91
N SER A 481 33.47 -11.63 -12.75
CA SER A 481 33.00 -10.68 -13.76
C SER A 481 32.20 -9.51 -13.17
N ASN A 482 32.56 -9.05 -11.98
CA ASN A 482 32.11 -7.77 -11.41
C ASN A 482 33.25 -6.74 -11.44
N PRO A 483 32.97 -5.43 -11.64
CA PRO A 483 33.99 -4.38 -11.62
C PRO A 483 34.88 -4.38 -10.38
N VAL A 484 34.33 -4.77 -9.22
CA VAL A 484 35.08 -4.86 -7.96
C VAL A 484 36.26 -5.85 -8.03
N CYS A 485 36.17 -6.89 -8.85
CA CYS A 485 37.22 -7.90 -9.02
C CYS A 485 38.42 -7.41 -9.85
N GLU A 486 38.23 -6.40 -10.70
CA GLU A 486 39.32 -5.80 -11.49
C GLU A 486 40.20 -4.88 -10.64
N SER A 487 39.66 -4.39 -9.52
CA SER A 487 40.37 -3.55 -8.56
C SER A 487 41.14 -4.40 -7.54
N GLU A 488 42.24 -5.06 -7.97
CA GLU A 488 43.09 -5.93 -7.13
C GLU A 488 43.56 -5.30 -5.80
N LYS A 489 43.52 -3.97 -5.68
CA LYS A 489 43.91 -3.24 -4.46
C LYS A 489 42.78 -3.04 -3.43
N GLN A 490 41.52 -3.29 -3.78
CA GLN A 490 40.38 -3.00 -2.90
C GLN A 490 39.74 -4.25 -2.29
N PHE A 491 39.87 -5.43 -2.91
CA PHE A 491 39.28 -6.64 -2.36
C PHE A 491 40.06 -7.09 -1.10
N PRO A 492 39.49 -6.99 0.11
CA PRO A 492 40.26 -7.24 1.32
C PRO A 492 40.59 -8.72 1.40
N THR A 493 41.86 -9.06 1.56
CA THR A 493 42.29 -10.43 1.88
C THR A 493 41.57 -10.97 3.12
N THR A 494 41.17 -10.09 4.05
CA THR A 494 40.32 -10.40 5.20
C THR A 494 38.92 -10.88 4.85
N PHE A 495 38.35 -10.46 3.71
CA PHE A 495 37.04 -10.95 3.26
C PHE A 495 37.16 -12.38 2.72
N LEU A 496 38.23 -12.69 1.99
CA LEU A 496 38.53 -14.05 1.52
C LEU A 496 38.81 -15.03 2.67
N LEU A 497 39.43 -14.55 3.76
CA LEU A 497 39.71 -15.36 4.96
C LEU A 497 38.46 -15.71 5.78
N HIS A 498 37.32 -15.02 5.59
CA HIS A 498 36.07 -15.35 6.29
C HIS A 498 35.34 -16.55 5.68
N PHE A 499 35.73 -16.98 4.48
CA PHE A 499 35.09 -18.04 3.71
C PHE A 499 36.04 -19.21 3.37
N GLN A 500 37.21 -19.28 4.02
CA GLN A 500 38.08 -20.47 4.10
C GLN A 500 37.90 -21.13 5.46
#